data_AF-A0A6P0YI26-F1
#
_entry.id   AF-A0A6P0YI26-F1
#
_cell.length_a   1.000
_cell.length_b   1.000
_cell.length_c   1.000
_cell.angle_alpha   90.00
_cell.angle_beta   90.00
_cell.angle_gamma   90.00
#
_symmetry.space_group_name_H-M   'P 1'
#
loop_
_entity.id
_entity.type
_entity.pdbx_description
1 polymer ?
#
loop_
_entity_poly.entity_id
_entity_poly.type
_entity_poly.pdbx_seq_one_letter_code
_entity_poly.pdbx_strand_id
1 'polypeptide(L)'
;FKFSGGGVTVTGGEPLMQPEFVKEIFQRCRLLGIHTALDTSGYVHLNVAKSVLEYTDLVLLDIKSFDPKIYQKVTNVSLEPTLNFARYLNEIHKPTWIRFVLVPDLTDPIDNVTGLAEFIEPFDNVERVEVLPFHKMGEYKWQQLGYDYQLKTTEPPSDELLERTINIFKSHNLIVQ
;
A
#
# COMPACT_ATOMS: atom_id res chain seq x y z
N PHE A 1 9.53 18.52 4.18
CA PHE A 1 11.00 18.51 4.39
C PHE A 1 11.39 18.52 5.86
N LYS A 2 10.95 19.49 6.69
CA LYS A 2 11.42 19.63 8.09
C LYS A 2 10.98 18.55 9.10
N PHE A 3 10.02 17.68 8.76
CA PHE A 3 9.51 16.64 9.69
C PHE A 3 9.74 15.18 9.21
N SER A 4 10.07 14.96 7.94
CA SER A 4 10.17 13.61 7.34
C SER A 4 11.51 13.28 6.71
N GLY A 5 12.50 14.18 6.78
CA GLY A 5 13.71 14.10 5.95
C GLY A 5 13.49 14.51 4.48
N GLY A 6 12.23 14.60 4.02
CA GLY A 6 11.89 14.94 2.64
C GLY A 6 12.26 13.85 1.63
N GLY A 7 12.07 14.11 0.35
CA GLY A 7 12.40 13.16 -0.71
C GLY A 7 11.50 13.27 -1.93
N VAL A 8 11.63 12.30 -2.83
CA VAL A 8 10.77 12.09 -3.99
C VAL A 8 10.01 10.79 -3.81
N THR A 9 8.68 10.86 -3.90
CA THR A 9 7.81 9.67 -3.96
C THR A 9 7.25 9.56 -5.37
N VAL A 10 7.45 8.41 -6.03
CA VAL A 10 6.77 8.12 -7.29
C VAL A 10 5.54 7.28 -6.98
N THR A 11 4.38 7.81 -7.36
CA THR A 11 3.03 7.30 -7.07
C THR A 11 2.15 7.47 -8.33
N GLY A 12 0.82 7.55 -8.20
CA GLY A 12 -0.12 7.87 -9.27
C GLY A 12 -1.13 6.74 -9.47
N GLY A 13 -1.00 6.03 -10.60
CA GLY A 13 -1.68 4.76 -10.81
C GLY A 13 -0.83 3.62 -10.28
N GLU A 14 -0.02 3.01 -11.15
CA GLU A 14 0.98 2.02 -10.77
C GLU A 14 2.33 2.41 -11.37
N PRO A 15 3.28 2.94 -10.57
CA PRO A 15 4.61 3.32 -11.06
C PRO A 15 5.37 2.20 -11.77
N LEU A 16 5.17 0.94 -11.35
CA LEU A 16 5.87 -0.21 -11.92
C LEU A 16 5.36 -0.60 -13.32
N MET A 17 4.35 0.10 -13.85
CA MET A 17 4.00 0.07 -15.28
C MET A 17 4.95 0.89 -16.16
N GLN A 18 5.82 1.71 -15.56
CA GLN A 18 6.85 2.51 -16.24
C GLN A 18 8.23 2.35 -15.58
N PRO A 19 8.69 1.11 -15.37
CA PRO A 19 9.78 0.79 -14.45
C PRO A 19 11.11 1.43 -14.86
N GLU A 20 11.41 1.53 -16.17
CA GLU A 20 12.62 2.18 -16.66
C GLU A 20 12.64 3.67 -16.34
N PHE A 21 11.49 4.34 -16.49
CA PHE A 21 11.37 5.77 -16.19
C PHE A 21 11.50 6.04 -14.68
N VAL A 22 10.86 5.21 -13.85
CA VAL A 22 10.95 5.32 -12.39
C VAL A 22 12.39 5.08 -11.92
N LYS A 23 13.05 4.05 -12.45
CA LYS A 23 14.47 3.77 -12.17
C LYS A 23 15.35 4.97 -12.50
N GLU A 24 15.16 5.57 -13.68
CA GLU A 24 15.92 6.74 -14.13
C GLU A 24 15.73 7.97 -13.23
N ILE A 25 14.53 8.16 -12.65
CA ILE A 25 14.29 9.20 -11.64
C ILE A 25 15.06 8.86 -10.36
N PHE A 26 14.90 7.66 -9.82
CA PHE A 26 15.52 7.27 -8.56
C PHE A 26 17.05 7.25 -8.62
N GLN A 27 17.64 6.83 -9.74
CA GLN A 27 19.07 6.91 -9.98
C GLN A 27 19.57 8.36 -9.88
N ARG A 28 18.87 9.32 -10.52
CA ARG A 28 19.24 10.75 -10.44
C ARG A 28 19.03 11.31 -9.04
N CYS A 29 17.94 10.95 -8.35
CA CYS A 29 17.72 11.34 -6.96
C CYS A 29 18.86 10.86 -6.05
N ARG A 30 19.31 9.62 -6.21
CA ARG A 30 20.42 9.05 -5.43
C ARG A 30 21.74 9.80 -5.66
N LEU A 31 22.04 10.18 -6.90
CA LEU A 31 23.23 11.00 -7.21
C LEU A 31 23.19 12.37 -6.53
N LEU A 32 22.00 12.89 -6.25
CA LEU A 32 21.78 14.16 -5.56
C LEU A 32 21.61 14.00 -4.04
N GLY A 33 21.70 12.78 -3.50
CA GLY A 33 21.47 12.50 -2.08
C GLY A 33 20.02 12.69 -1.64
N ILE A 34 19.06 12.57 -2.56
CA ILE A 34 17.62 12.72 -2.29
C ILE A 34 17.02 11.34 -2.01
N HIS A 35 16.35 11.21 -0.86
CA HIS A 35 15.63 9.99 -0.49
C HIS A 35 14.48 9.69 -1.47
N THR A 36 14.29 8.43 -1.78
CA THR A 36 13.32 7.93 -2.76
C THR A 36 12.30 6.99 -2.12
N ALA A 37 11.03 7.17 -2.46
CA ALA A 37 9.96 6.28 -2.06
C ALA A 37 9.17 5.79 -3.28
N LEU A 38 8.92 4.48 -3.34
CA LEU A 38 8.06 3.85 -4.34
C LEU A 38 6.69 3.57 -3.74
N ASP A 39 5.63 4.17 -4.28
CA ASP A 39 4.25 3.95 -3.85
C ASP A 39 3.51 3.06 -4.86
N THR A 40 3.25 1.81 -4.49
CA THR A 40 2.87 0.74 -5.43
C THR A 40 1.85 -0.22 -4.83
N SER A 41 1.03 -0.81 -5.70
CA SER A 41 0.16 -1.94 -5.34
C SER A 41 0.91 -3.27 -5.19
N GLY A 42 2.17 -3.33 -5.64
CA GLY A 42 2.94 -4.58 -5.72
C GLY A 42 2.38 -5.60 -6.70
N TYR A 43 1.31 -5.29 -7.44
CA TYR A 43 0.72 -6.17 -8.44
C TYR A 43 1.52 -6.09 -9.74
N VAL A 44 2.70 -6.72 -9.75
CA VAL A 44 3.59 -6.76 -10.91
C VAL A 44 4.39 -8.05 -10.92
N HIS A 45 4.91 -8.43 -12.09
CA HIS A 45 5.91 -9.48 -12.16
C HIS A 45 7.20 -9.02 -11.44
N LEU A 46 7.66 -9.74 -10.41
CA LEU A 46 8.79 -9.35 -9.55
C LEU A 46 10.01 -8.83 -10.31
N ASN A 47 10.40 -9.50 -11.40
CA ASN A 47 11.58 -9.11 -12.19
C ASN A 47 11.52 -7.67 -12.73
N VAL A 48 10.33 -7.13 -12.97
CA VAL A 48 10.14 -5.74 -13.41
C VAL A 48 10.56 -4.76 -12.31
N ALA A 49 10.20 -5.07 -11.07
CA ALA A 49 10.44 -4.18 -9.94
C ALA A 49 11.88 -4.19 -9.44
N LYS A 50 12.61 -5.30 -9.59
CA LYS A 50 13.96 -5.48 -9.02
C LYS A 50 14.90 -4.32 -9.34
N SER A 51 14.95 -3.90 -10.61
CA SER A 51 15.85 -2.82 -11.04
C SER A 51 15.47 -1.43 -10.50
N VAL A 52 14.19 -1.23 -10.13
CA VAL A 52 13.73 -0.01 -9.47
C VAL A 52 14.12 -0.07 -7.98
N LEU A 53 13.88 -1.21 -7.33
CA LEU A 53 14.13 -1.43 -5.90
C LEU A 53 15.60 -1.26 -5.49
N GLU A 54 16.55 -1.44 -6.40
CA GLU A 54 17.98 -1.15 -6.19
C GLU A 54 18.25 0.34 -5.85
N TYR A 55 17.38 1.24 -6.32
CA TYR A 55 17.49 2.68 -6.14
C TYR A 55 16.38 3.27 -5.29
N THR A 56 15.50 2.43 -4.74
CA THR A 56 14.42 2.83 -3.82
C THR A 56 14.91 2.73 -2.39
N ASP A 57 14.73 3.78 -1.59
CA ASP A 57 15.06 3.74 -0.16
C ASP A 57 13.91 3.15 0.67
N LEU A 58 12.66 3.52 0.34
CA LEU A 58 11.44 3.10 1.03
C LEU A 58 10.37 2.61 0.05
N VAL A 59 9.67 1.53 0.37
CA VAL A 59 8.47 1.10 -0.37
C VAL A 59 7.22 1.38 0.46
N LEU A 60 6.26 2.07 -0.15
CA LEU A 60 4.89 2.20 0.34
C LEU A 60 4.06 1.14 -0.39
N LEU A 61 3.72 0.06 0.29
CA LEU A 61 3.04 -1.09 -0.32
C LEU A 61 1.58 -1.14 0.08
N ASP A 62 0.69 -0.97 -0.90
CA ASP A 62 -0.74 -1.13 -0.75
C ASP A 62 -1.14 -2.62 -0.73
N ILE A 63 -1.60 -3.10 0.42
CA ILE A 63 -2.28 -4.41 0.51
C ILE A 63 -3.75 -4.15 0.79
N LYS A 64 -4.57 -4.21 -0.27
CA LYS A 64 -5.96 -3.74 -0.23
C LYS A 64 -6.90 -4.64 0.56
N SER A 65 -6.55 -5.90 0.72
CA SER A 65 -7.27 -6.92 1.50
C SER A 65 -6.39 -8.18 1.59
N PHE A 66 -6.51 -8.94 2.67
CA PHE A 66 -5.89 -10.26 2.81
C PHE A 66 -6.84 -11.40 2.43
N ASP A 67 -8.16 -11.16 2.44
CA ASP A 67 -9.13 -12.10 1.88
C ASP A 67 -9.06 -12.08 0.34
N PRO A 68 -8.74 -13.21 -0.34
CA PRO A 68 -8.60 -13.23 -1.80
C PRO A 68 -9.89 -12.86 -2.56
N LYS A 69 -11.08 -13.13 -2.01
CA LYS A 69 -12.36 -12.80 -2.65
C LYS A 69 -12.64 -11.31 -2.55
N ILE A 70 -12.41 -10.70 -1.38
CA ILE A 70 -12.54 -9.25 -1.18
C ILE A 70 -11.50 -8.54 -2.05
N TYR A 71 -10.25 -9.00 -2.05
CA TYR A 71 -9.20 -8.43 -2.90
C TYR A 71 -9.58 -8.46 -4.38
N GLN A 72 -10.02 -9.61 -4.89
CA GLN A 72 -10.49 -9.74 -6.28
C GLN A 72 -11.69 -8.84 -6.56
N LYS A 73 -12.63 -8.70 -5.62
CA LYS A 73 -13.80 -7.82 -5.75
C LYS A 73 -13.41 -6.35 -5.89
N VAL A 74 -12.43 -5.88 -5.11
CA VAL A 74 -12.05 -4.45 -5.09
C VAL A 74 -10.99 -4.07 -6.12
N THR A 75 -10.21 -5.03 -6.62
CA THR A 75 -9.10 -4.77 -7.56
C THR A 75 -9.28 -5.36 -8.96
N ASN A 76 -10.19 -6.32 -9.12
CA ASN A 76 -10.33 -7.17 -10.31
C ASN A 76 -9.11 -8.06 -10.61
N VAL A 77 -8.17 -8.22 -9.68
CA VAL A 77 -6.99 -9.08 -9.86
C VAL A 77 -6.73 -9.95 -8.62
N SER A 78 -5.85 -10.94 -8.77
CA SER A 78 -5.50 -11.85 -7.67
C SER A 78 -4.58 -11.19 -6.64
N LEU A 79 -4.72 -11.60 -5.38
CA LEU A 79 -3.91 -11.11 -4.25
C LEU A 79 -2.45 -11.59 -4.29
N GLU A 80 -2.23 -12.82 -4.76
CA GLU A 80 -0.95 -13.52 -4.62
C GLU A 80 0.28 -12.78 -5.17
N PRO A 81 0.23 -12.07 -6.32
CA PRO A 81 1.36 -11.26 -6.79
C PRO A 81 1.80 -10.18 -5.78
N THR A 82 0.86 -9.49 -5.14
CA THR A 82 1.16 -8.49 -4.10
C THR A 82 1.78 -9.13 -2.85
N LEU A 83 1.29 -10.31 -2.42
CA LEU A 83 1.91 -11.01 -1.29
C LEU A 83 3.32 -11.51 -1.62
N ASN A 84 3.54 -12.00 -2.85
CA ASN A 84 4.87 -12.37 -3.32
C ASN A 84 5.82 -11.16 -3.37
N PHE A 85 5.31 -9.99 -3.76
CA PHE A 85 6.06 -8.75 -3.68
C PHE A 85 6.44 -8.40 -2.24
N ALA A 86 5.50 -8.46 -1.29
CA ALA A 86 5.76 -8.23 0.12
C ALA A 86 6.83 -9.19 0.68
N ARG A 87 6.73 -10.49 0.39
CA ARG A 87 7.73 -11.50 0.79
C ARG A 87 9.10 -11.18 0.20
N TYR A 88 9.17 -10.76 -1.06
CA TYR A 88 10.43 -10.40 -1.69
C TYR A 88 11.06 -9.15 -1.06
N LEU A 89 10.27 -8.13 -0.72
CA LEU A 89 10.78 -6.95 0.00
C LEU A 89 11.40 -7.34 1.36
N ASN A 90 10.76 -8.27 2.08
CA ASN A 90 11.30 -8.82 3.32
C ASN A 90 12.61 -9.58 3.10
N GLU A 91 12.67 -10.46 2.09
CA GLU A 91 13.89 -11.20 1.72
C GLU A 91 15.10 -10.27 1.49
N ILE A 92 14.88 -9.15 0.79
CA ILE A 92 15.94 -8.17 0.51
C ILE A 92 16.08 -7.08 1.58
N HIS A 93 15.36 -7.20 2.71
CA HIS A 93 15.36 -6.27 3.83
C HIS A 93 15.07 -4.81 3.40
N LYS A 94 14.16 -4.61 2.45
CA LYS A 94 13.80 -3.27 1.95
C LYS A 94 12.85 -2.58 2.94
N PRO A 95 13.20 -1.42 3.53
CA PRO A 95 12.27 -0.65 4.35
C PRO A 95 10.91 -0.52 3.67
N THR A 96 9.86 -0.92 4.38
CA THR A 96 8.51 -0.98 3.83
C THR A 96 7.49 -0.44 4.82
N TRP A 97 6.58 0.40 4.32
CA TRP A 97 5.36 0.78 5.02
C TRP A 97 4.19 0.06 4.35
N ILE A 98 3.44 -0.73 5.12
CA ILE A 98 2.23 -1.38 4.63
C ILE A 98 1.08 -0.40 4.73
N ARG A 99 0.34 -0.22 3.64
CA ARG A 99 -0.80 0.70 3.57
C ARG A 99 -2.08 -0.09 3.39
N PHE A 100 -3.02 0.13 4.30
CA PHE A 100 -4.29 -0.56 4.33
C PHE A 100 -5.44 0.45 4.32
N VAL A 101 -6.23 0.46 3.25
CA VAL A 101 -7.40 1.33 3.15
C VAL A 101 -8.59 0.66 3.86
N LEU A 102 -9.08 1.29 4.91
CA LEU A 102 -10.22 0.83 5.70
C LEU A 102 -11.52 1.39 5.11
N VAL A 103 -12.27 0.49 4.46
CA VAL A 103 -13.57 0.77 3.84
C VAL A 103 -14.64 0.00 4.63
N PRO A 104 -15.60 0.68 5.26
CA PRO A 104 -16.69 0.03 5.99
C PRO A 104 -17.48 -0.96 5.13
N ASP A 105 -17.89 -2.07 5.74
CA ASP A 105 -18.63 -3.18 5.13
C ASP A 105 -17.93 -3.83 3.92
N LEU A 106 -16.61 -3.63 3.79
CA LEU A 106 -15.84 -4.12 2.64
C LEU A 106 -14.47 -4.66 3.03
N THR A 107 -13.58 -3.83 3.57
CA THR A 107 -12.24 -4.26 4.00
C THR A 107 -12.11 -4.35 5.52
N ASP A 108 -13.12 -3.91 6.25
CA ASP A 108 -13.19 -3.93 7.71
C ASP A 108 -13.55 -5.27 8.42
N PRO A 109 -13.86 -6.40 7.74
CA PRO A 109 -14.03 -7.67 8.44
C PRO A 109 -12.79 -8.03 9.28
N ILE A 110 -13.02 -8.47 10.52
CA ILE A 110 -11.94 -8.74 11.49
C ILE A 110 -10.94 -9.75 10.93
N ASP A 111 -11.40 -10.87 10.37
CA ASP A 111 -10.53 -11.93 9.82
C ASP A 111 -9.64 -11.41 8.68
N ASN A 112 -10.12 -10.44 7.89
CA ASN A 112 -9.34 -9.81 6.83
C ASN A 112 -8.19 -8.96 7.40
N VAL A 113 -8.46 -8.19 8.46
CA VAL A 113 -7.46 -7.33 9.12
C VAL A 113 -6.47 -8.19 9.89
N THR A 114 -6.95 -9.15 10.68
CA THR A 114 -6.12 -10.08 11.46
C THR A 114 -5.22 -10.90 10.55
N GLY A 115 -5.75 -11.45 9.44
CA GLY A 115 -4.93 -12.21 8.49
C GLY A 115 -3.81 -11.37 7.85
N LEU A 116 -4.07 -10.08 7.56
CA LEU A 116 -3.00 -9.18 7.10
C LEU A 116 -1.94 -8.95 8.19
N ALA A 117 -2.38 -8.72 9.44
CA ALA A 117 -1.48 -8.52 10.57
C ALA A 117 -0.59 -9.75 10.80
N GLU A 118 -1.17 -10.95 10.86
CA GLU A 118 -0.44 -12.22 11.00
C GLU A 118 0.55 -12.47 9.85
N PHE A 119 0.18 -12.08 8.62
CA PHE A 119 1.05 -12.25 7.46
C PHE A 119 2.31 -11.37 7.52
N ILE A 120 2.20 -10.14 8.01
CA ILE A 120 3.31 -9.17 8.05
C ILE A 120 4.03 -9.11 9.41
N GLU A 121 3.45 -9.63 10.48
CA GLU A 121 4.08 -9.74 11.80
C GLU A 121 5.50 -10.34 11.76
N PRO A 122 5.78 -11.42 11.00
CA PRO A 122 7.14 -11.99 10.97
C PRO A 122 8.12 -11.23 10.05
N PHE A 123 7.74 -10.08 9.48
CA PHE A 123 8.60 -9.37 8.52
C PHE A 123 9.45 -8.32 9.22
N ASP A 124 10.78 -8.48 9.16
CA ASP A 124 11.74 -7.59 9.83
C ASP A 124 11.90 -6.23 9.13
N ASN A 125 11.43 -6.12 7.88
CA ASN A 125 11.58 -4.92 7.05
C ASN A 125 10.36 -3.97 7.12
N VAL A 126 9.27 -4.37 7.78
CA VAL A 126 8.06 -3.55 7.90
C VAL A 126 8.24 -2.55 9.05
N GLU A 127 8.45 -1.29 8.71
CA GLU A 127 8.69 -0.25 9.72
C GLU A 127 7.40 0.29 10.32
N ARG A 128 6.29 0.26 9.55
CA ARG A 128 4.96 0.68 10.02
C ARG A 128 3.83 0.18 9.13
N VAL A 129 2.63 0.17 9.69
CA VAL A 129 1.35 0.02 9.01
C VAL A 129 0.60 1.35 9.05
N GLU A 130 0.13 1.83 7.91
CA GLU A 130 -0.77 2.98 7.80
C GLU A 130 -2.20 2.50 7.59
N VAL A 131 -3.10 2.81 8.52
CA VAL A 131 -4.53 2.56 8.36
C VAL A 131 -5.19 3.80 7.78
N LEU A 132 -5.55 3.75 6.50
CA LEU A 132 -6.07 4.89 5.76
C LEU A 132 -7.61 4.84 5.74
N PRO A 133 -8.32 5.76 6.43
CA PRO A 133 -9.77 5.77 6.40
C PRO A 133 -10.30 6.14 5.01
N PHE A 134 -11.31 5.42 4.54
CA PHE A 134 -11.97 5.69 3.27
C PHE A 134 -12.53 7.12 3.19
N HIS A 135 -12.42 7.74 2.01
CA HIS A 135 -13.01 9.03 1.69
C HIS A 135 -13.51 9.11 0.25
N LYS A 136 -14.52 9.96 -0.02
CA LYS A 136 -15.14 10.11 -1.36
C LYS A 136 -14.52 11.20 -2.25
N MET A 137 -13.33 11.71 -1.93
CA MET A 137 -12.71 12.84 -2.65
C MET A 137 -12.56 12.63 -4.18
N GLY A 138 -12.55 11.37 -4.66
CA GLY A 138 -12.42 11.03 -6.07
C GLY A 138 -13.73 10.84 -6.85
N GLU A 139 -14.90 10.91 -6.20
CA GLU A 139 -16.20 10.58 -6.82
C GLU A 139 -16.48 11.40 -8.09
N TYR A 140 -16.13 12.69 -8.09
CA TYR A 140 -16.38 13.58 -9.23
C TYR A 140 -15.68 13.11 -10.53
N LYS A 141 -14.54 12.41 -10.44
CA LYS A 141 -13.83 11.88 -11.61
C LYS A 141 -14.64 10.79 -12.31
N TRP A 142 -15.33 9.95 -11.53
CA TRP A 142 -16.22 8.91 -12.07
C TRP A 142 -17.41 9.55 -12.79
N GLN A 143 -18.00 10.58 -12.19
CA GLN A 143 -19.10 11.34 -12.79
C GLN A 143 -18.68 12.01 -14.11
N GLN A 144 -17.49 12.61 -14.16
CA GLN A 144 -16.95 13.23 -15.39
C GLN A 144 -16.69 12.23 -16.52
N LEU A 145 -16.32 10.99 -16.17
CA LEU A 145 -16.08 9.92 -17.13
C LEU A 145 -17.36 9.13 -17.48
N GLY A 146 -18.50 9.46 -16.86
CA GLY A 146 -19.76 8.76 -17.07
C GLY A 146 -19.80 7.33 -16.48
N TYR A 147 -18.94 7.02 -15.52
CA TYR A 147 -18.91 5.72 -14.84
C TYR A 147 -19.74 5.73 -13.56
N ASP A 148 -20.33 4.57 -13.24
CA ASP A 148 -21.04 4.35 -11.99
C ASP A 148 -20.04 4.14 -10.83
N TYR A 149 -20.17 4.94 -9.77
CA TYR A 149 -19.31 4.84 -8.60
C TYR A 149 -19.95 3.96 -7.53
N GLN A 150 -19.46 2.72 -7.41
CA GLN A 150 -20.09 1.70 -6.57
C GLN A 150 -20.06 1.97 -5.05
N LEU A 151 -19.21 2.90 -4.58
CA LEU A 151 -19.09 3.27 -3.16
C LEU A 151 -19.79 4.60 -2.83
N LYS A 152 -20.73 5.04 -3.68
CA LYS A 152 -21.42 6.33 -3.51
C LYS A 152 -22.11 6.50 -2.16
N THR A 153 -22.68 5.42 -1.62
CA THR A 153 -23.40 5.42 -0.33
C THR A 153 -22.54 4.98 0.86
N THR A 154 -21.29 4.57 0.64
CA THR A 154 -20.38 4.11 1.69
C THR A 154 -19.87 5.30 2.49
N GLU A 155 -20.15 5.41 3.77
CA GLU A 155 -19.58 6.51 4.59
C GLU A 155 -18.13 6.21 5.02
N PRO A 156 -17.33 7.21 5.36
CA PRO A 156 -16.04 7.00 6.03
C PRO A 156 -16.20 6.13 7.29
N PRO A 157 -15.16 5.36 7.69
CA PRO A 157 -15.22 4.57 8.92
C PRO A 157 -15.42 5.46 10.15
N SER A 158 -16.17 4.95 11.13
CA SER A 158 -16.28 5.61 12.44
C SER A 158 -14.93 5.56 13.18
N ASP A 159 -14.75 6.48 14.13
CA ASP A 159 -13.55 6.48 14.99
C ASP A 159 -13.40 5.15 15.74
N GLU A 160 -14.50 4.56 16.21
CA GLU A 160 -14.51 3.24 16.86
C GLU A 160 -13.99 2.14 15.92
N LEU A 161 -14.43 2.15 14.65
CA LEU A 161 -13.99 1.17 13.67
C LEU A 161 -12.50 1.34 13.33
N LEU A 162 -12.05 2.58 13.20
CA LEU A 162 -10.65 2.92 12.97
C LEU A 162 -9.78 2.46 14.14
N GLU A 163 -10.16 2.81 15.38
CA GLU A 163 -9.44 2.39 16.59
C GLU A 163 -9.40 0.87 16.73
N ARG A 164 -10.51 0.17 16.48
CA ARG A 164 -10.56 -1.30 16.49
C ARG A 164 -9.56 -1.89 15.50
N THR A 165 -9.52 -1.37 14.28
CA THR A 165 -8.61 -1.84 13.22
C THR A 165 -7.15 -1.61 13.61
N ILE A 166 -6.82 -0.41 14.12
CA ILE A 166 -5.49 -0.08 14.63
C ILE A 166 -5.08 -1.02 15.76
N ASN A 167 -5.99 -1.33 16.68
CA ASN A 167 -5.71 -2.20 17.82
C ASN A 167 -5.41 -3.65 17.41
N ILE A 168 -6.02 -4.15 16.32
CA ILE A 168 -5.68 -5.47 15.76
C ILE A 168 -4.22 -5.47 15.31
N PHE A 169 -3.78 -4.51 14.49
CA PHE A 169 -2.38 -4.46 14.07
C PHE A 169 -1.42 -4.30 15.26
N LYS A 170 -1.76 -3.47 16.25
CA LYS A 170 -0.96 -3.29 17.47
C LYS A 170 -0.85 -4.57 18.30
N SER A 171 -1.87 -5.42 18.34
CA SER A 171 -1.79 -6.70 19.09
C SER A 171 -0.82 -7.70 18.47
N HIS A 172 -0.42 -7.49 17.21
CA HIS A 172 0.62 -8.25 16.49
C HIS A 172 1.98 -7.54 16.51
N ASN A 173 2.24 -6.68 17.51
CA ASN A 173 3.50 -5.96 17.69
C ASN A 173 3.91 -5.02 16.53
N LEU A 174 2.96 -4.65 15.67
CA LEU A 174 3.22 -3.74 14.56
C LEU A 174 3.12 -2.28 15.01
N ILE A 175 4.00 -1.43 14.46
CA ILE A 175 3.90 0.03 14.62
C ILE A 175 2.80 0.51 13.67
N VAL A 176 1.80 1.22 14.21
CA VAL A 176 0.63 1.64 13.43
C VAL A 176 0.45 3.15 13.50
N GLN A 177 0.15 3.76 12.35
CA GLN A 177 -0.22 5.17 12.20
C GLN A 177 -1.62 5.32 11.61
#